data_AF-A0A2D9KMW1-F1
#
_entry.id   AF-A0A2D9KMW1-F1
#
_cell.length_a   1.000
_cell.length_b   1.000
_cell.length_c   1.000
_cell.angle_alpha   90.00
_cell.angle_beta   90.00
_cell.angle_gamma   90.00
#
_symmetry.space_group_name_H-M   'P 1'
#
loop_
_entity.id
_entity.type
_entity.pdbx_description
1 polymer ?
#
loop_
_entity_poly.entity_id
_entity_poly.type
_entity_poly.pdbx_seq_one_letter_code
_entity_poly.pdbx_strand_id
1 'polypeptide(L)'
;MIKETMNEIKNMIDSLNSKTHDQAEKFSQDWQSYKSKTKEYFSRWSDRRQAEIEKLQHQTEEAYEQMKQAKDHKKEQLRLKVVKNLEQLLEYLKKDNED
;
A
#
# COMPACT_ATOMS: atom_id res chain seq x y z
N MET A 1 9.11 -7.38 -12.67
CA MET A 1 9.28 -6.77 -11.34
C MET A 1 8.26 -5.66 -11.11
N ILE A 2 8.41 -4.46 -11.66
CA ILE A 2 7.51 -3.32 -11.30
C ILE A 2 6.06 -3.55 -11.72
N LYS A 3 5.79 -4.11 -12.91
CA LYS A 3 4.42 -4.47 -13.33
C LYS A 3 3.75 -5.47 -12.38
N GLU A 4 4.52 -6.40 -11.82
CA GLU A 4 4.04 -7.39 -10.85
C GLU A 4 3.71 -6.71 -9.53
N THR A 5 4.61 -5.85 -9.02
CA THR A 5 4.39 -5.01 -7.84
C THR A 5 3.15 -4.12 -7.99
N MET A 6 2.96 -3.50 -9.15
CA MET A 6 1.77 -2.69 -9.42
C MET A 6 0.49 -3.53 -9.37
N ASN A 7 0.54 -4.79 -9.84
CA ASN A 7 -0.59 -5.71 -9.75
C ASN A 7 -0.83 -6.17 -8.30
N GLU A 8 0.21 -6.39 -7.50
CA GLU A 8 0.06 -6.67 -6.06
C GLU A 8 -0.66 -5.52 -5.34
N ILE A 9 -0.29 -4.26 -5.62
CA ILE A 9 -0.98 -3.10 -5.05
C ILE A 9 -2.45 -3.05 -5.47
N LYS A 10 -2.75 -3.27 -6.75
CA LYS A 10 -4.14 -3.33 -7.24
C LYS A 10 -4.94 -4.42 -6.52
N ASN A 11 -4.36 -5.61 -6.37
CA ASN A 11 -5.00 -6.72 -5.66
C ASN A 11 -5.25 -6.39 -4.18
N MET A 12 -4.34 -5.67 -3.52
CA MET A 12 -4.56 -5.19 -2.14
C MET A 12 -5.72 -4.20 -2.08
N ILE A 13 -5.79 -3.26 -3.02
CA ILE A 13 -6.90 -2.28 -3.13
C ILE A 13 -8.23 -3.00 -3.36
N ASP A 14 -8.29 -3.92 -4.33
CA ASP A 14 -9.49 -4.68 -4.65
C ASP A 14 -9.94 -5.53 -3.46
N SER A 15 -8.98 -6.16 -2.77
CA SER A 15 -9.26 -6.91 -1.54
C SER A 15 -9.87 -6.02 -0.46
N LEU A 16 -9.26 -4.85 -0.19
CA LEU A 16 -9.78 -3.90 0.80
C LEU A 16 -11.13 -3.29 0.39
N ASN A 17 -11.45 -3.20 -0.90
CA ASN A 17 -12.74 -2.70 -1.39
C ASN A 17 -13.83 -3.78 -1.45
N SER A 18 -13.46 -5.05 -1.37
CA SER A 18 -14.43 -6.15 -1.32
C SER A 18 -15.21 -6.16 0.01
N LYS A 19 -16.27 -6.97 0.12
CA LYS A 19 -17.07 -7.11 1.36
C LYS A 19 -16.79 -8.42 2.12
N THR A 20 -15.71 -9.13 1.79
CA THR A 20 -15.35 -10.42 2.40
C THR A 20 -14.64 -10.22 3.75
N HIS A 21 -14.81 -11.15 4.70
CA HIS A 21 -14.28 -10.98 6.07
C HIS A 21 -12.76 -11.25 6.19
N ASP A 22 -12.16 -11.98 5.23
CA ASP A 22 -10.76 -12.46 5.27
C ASP A 22 -9.69 -11.43 4.79
N GLN A 23 -10.01 -10.14 4.77
CA GLN A 23 -9.17 -9.12 4.12
C GLN A 23 -7.90 -8.75 4.89
N ALA A 24 -7.92 -8.85 6.22
CA ALA A 24 -6.85 -8.31 7.05
C ALA A 24 -5.56 -9.17 6.97
N GLU A 25 -5.65 -10.47 7.22
CA GLU A 25 -4.45 -11.33 7.22
C GLU A 25 -3.75 -11.35 5.86
N LYS A 26 -4.52 -11.37 4.77
CA LYS A 26 -3.97 -11.31 3.41
C LYS A 26 -3.24 -9.99 3.13
N PHE A 27 -3.79 -8.86 3.56
CA PHE A 27 -3.15 -7.56 3.37
C PHE A 27 -1.76 -7.51 4.01
N SER A 28 -1.61 -8.03 5.23
CA SER A 28 -0.31 -8.02 5.92
C SER A 28 0.76 -8.79 5.16
N GLN A 29 0.41 -9.94 4.57
CA GLN A 29 1.34 -10.75 3.78
C GLN A 29 1.73 -10.05 2.48
N ASP A 30 0.72 -9.59 1.73
CA ASP A 30 0.90 -8.88 0.47
C ASP A 30 1.75 -7.60 0.67
N TRP A 31 1.53 -6.89 1.78
CA TRP A 31 2.26 -5.67 2.12
C TRP A 31 3.75 -5.92 2.41
N GLN A 32 4.09 -6.99 3.15
CA GLN A 32 5.51 -7.32 3.39
C GLN A 32 6.20 -7.78 2.10
N SER A 33 5.50 -8.55 1.25
CA SER A 33 6.00 -8.93 -0.07
C SER A 33 6.31 -7.69 -0.91
N TYR A 34 5.35 -6.76 -0.99
CA TYR A 34 5.50 -5.47 -1.68
C TYR A 34 6.76 -4.72 -1.19
N LYS A 35 6.88 -4.44 0.12
CA LYS A 35 8.02 -3.69 0.66
C LYS A 35 9.35 -4.35 0.34
N SER A 36 9.43 -5.68 0.46
CA SER A 36 10.63 -6.46 0.16
C SER A 36 11.03 -6.31 -1.32
N LYS A 37 10.07 -6.52 -2.25
CA LYS A 37 10.29 -6.42 -3.69
C LYS A 37 10.67 -5.00 -4.14
N THR A 38 10.14 -3.98 -3.48
CA THR A 38 10.36 -2.59 -3.89
C THR A 38 11.54 -1.90 -3.24
N LYS A 39 12.15 -2.49 -2.20
CA LYS A 39 13.24 -1.86 -1.44
C LYS A 39 14.40 -1.41 -2.35
N GLU A 40 14.91 -2.32 -3.17
CA GLU A 40 16.03 -2.03 -4.09
C GLU A 40 15.62 -1.14 -5.26
N TYR A 41 14.34 -1.13 -5.62
CA TYR A 41 13.84 -0.28 -6.68
C TYR A 41 13.77 1.17 -6.22
N PHE A 42 13.18 1.42 -5.06
CA PHE A 42 13.10 2.77 -4.49
C PHE A 42 14.45 3.32 -4.04
N SER A 43 15.43 2.47 -3.68
CA SER A 43 16.78 2.93 -3.37
C SER A 43 17.54 3.52 -4.56
N ARG A 44 17.01 3.40 -5.79
CA ARG A 44 17.56 4.01 -7.00
C ARG A 44 16.93 5.36 -7.32
N TRP A 45 15.88 5.73 -6.59
CA TRP A 45 15.21 7.01 -6.77
C TRP A 45 15.97 8.13 -6.06
N SER A 46 15.60 9.38 -6.34
CA SER A 46 16.16 10.52 -5.61
C SER A 46 15.77 10.45 -4.13
N ASP A 47 16.66 10.94 -3.24
CA ASP A 47 16.47 10.96 -1.79
C ASP A 47 15.10 11.53 -1.38
N ARG A 48 14.63 12.57 -2.10
CA ARG A 48 13.30 13.15 -1.88
C ARG A 48 12.18 12.16 -2.19
N ARG A 49 12.21 11.51 -3.35
CA ARG A 49 11.18 10.51 -3.71
C ARG A 49 11.24 9.31 -2.78
N GLN A 50 12.44 8.86 -2.40
CA GLN A 50 12.61 7.78 -1.44
C GLN A 50 11.96 8.14 -0.09
N ALA A 51 12.25 9.32 0.46
CA ALA A 51 11.66 9.78 1.71
C ALA A 51 10.13 9.92 1.65
N GLU A 52 9.58 10.38 0.52
CA GLU A 52 8.13 10.44 0.29
C GLU A 52 7.49 9.04 0.30
N ILE A 53 8.13 8.05 -0.34
CA ILE A 53 7.67 6.66 -0.35
C ILE A 53 7.74 6.02 1.03
N GLU A 54 8.87 6.16 1.74
CA GLU A 54 9.04 5.61 3.09
C GLU A 54 7.99 6.18 4.05
N LYS A 55 7.71 7.48 3.95
CA LYS A 55 6.63 8.13 4.72
C LYS A 55 5.27 7.54 4.38
N LEU A 56 4.97 7.34 3.10
CA LEU A 56 3.69 6.80 2.67
C LEU A 56 3.52 5.34 3.09
N GLN A 57 4.58 4.54 3.05
CA GLN A 57 4.62 3.18 3.56
C GLN A 57 4.32 3.14 5.07
N HIS A 58 4.99 3.97 5.85
CA HIS A 58 4.74 4.07 7.30
C HIS A 58 3.30 4.49 7.61
N GLN A 59 2.77 5.49 6.91
CA GLN A 59 1.37 5.94 7.07
C GLN A 59 0.35 4.86 6.70
N THR A 60 0.69 3.97 5.77
CA THR A 60 -0.15 2.84 5.36
C THR A 60 -0.21 1.78 6.44
N GLU A 61 0.94 1.41 7.00
CA GLU A 61 1.04 0.48 8.13
C GLU A 61 0.28 1.00 9.34
N GLU A 62 0.50 2.26 9.71
CA GLU A 62 -0.19 2.88 10.84
C GLU A 62 -1.71 2.86 10.66
N ALA A 63 -2.20 3.23 9.48
CA ALA A 63 -3.63 3.22 9.19
C ALA A 63 -4.21 1.79 9.24
N TYR A 64 -3.46 0.80 8.74
CA TYR A 64 -3.86 -0.59 8.77
C TYR A 64 -3.89 -1.17 10.21
N GLU A 65 -2.88 -0.88 11.02
CA GLU A 65 -2.83 -1.29 12.43
C GLU A 65 -4.00 -0.70 13.22
N GLN A 66 -4.31 0.58 13.02
CA GLN A 66 -5.50 1.20 13.61
C GLN A 66 -6.79 0.56 13.08
N MET A 67 -6.85 0.21 11.78
CA MET A 67 -8.04 -0.40 11.16
C MET A 67 -8.40 -1.74 11.80
N LYS A 68 -7.39 -2.56 12.15
CA LYS A 68 -7.60 -3.85 12.82
C LYS A 68 -8.29 -3.72 14.17
N GLN A 69 -8.02 -2.64 14.89
CA GLN A 69 -8.54 -2.40 16.24
C GLN A 69 -9.83 -1.58 16.24
N ALA A 70 -10.09 -0.85 15.16
CA ALA A 70 -11.25 0.01 15.02
C ALA A 70 -12.54 -0.77 14.77
N LYS A 71 -13.67 -0.12 15.06
CA LYS A 71 -15.03 -0.61 14.80
C LYS A 71 -15.81 0.37 13.93
N ASP A 72 -16.85 -0.15 13.29
CA ASP A 72 -17.87 0.60 12.56
C ASP A 72 -17.28 1.69 11.65
N HIS A 73 -17.75 2.93 11.80
CA HIS A 73 -17.38 4.06 10.94
C HIS A 73 -15.87 4.37 10.99
N LYS A 74 -15.22 4.20 12.13
CA LYS A 74 -13.77 4.43 12.25
C LYS A 74 -12.97 3.40 11.46
N LYS A 75 -13.41 2.14 11.46
CA LYS A 75 -12.80 1.08 10.65
C LYS A 75 -12.89 1.41 9.16
N GLU A 76 -14.05 1.87 8.70
CA GLU A 76 -14.22 2.28 7.30
C GLU A 76 -13.36 3.47 6.91
N GLN A 77 -13.28 4.52 7.75
CA GLN A 77 -12.39 5.66 7.50
C GLN A 77 -10.93 5.24 7.37
N LEU A 78 -10.48 4.30 8.21
CA LEU A 78 -9.10 3.81 8.17
C LEU A 78 -8.85 2.92 6.96
N ARG A 79 -9.81 2.07 6.58
CA ARG A 79 -9.77 1.29 5.34
C ARG A 79 -9.60 2.19 4.12
N LEU A 80 -10.41 3.24 4.01
CA LEU A 80 -10.30 4.24 2.94
C LEU A 80 -8.94 4.96 2.94
N LYS A 81 -8.37 5.23 4.12
CA LYS A 81 -7.02 5.81 4.24
C LYS A 81 -5.95 4.84 3.72
N VAL A 82 -6.04 3.55 4.07
CA VAL A 82 -5.12 2.52 3.55
C VAL A 82 -5.22 2.45 2.02
N VAL A 83 -6.44 2.37 1.48
CA VAL A 83 -6.68 2.34 0.02
C VAL A 83 -6.09 3.57 -0.67
N LYS A 84 -6.34 4.78 -0.14
CA LYS A 84 -5.79 6.01 -0.71
C LYS A 84 -4.27 6.03 -0.73
N ASN A 85 -3.62 5.53 0.31
CA ASN A 85 -2.16 5.46 0.33
C ASN A 85 -1.62 4.46 -0.70
N LEU A 86 -2.28 3.32 -0.88
CA LEU A 86 -1.94 2.34 -1.91
C LEU A 86 -2.11 2.91 -3.33
N GLU A 87 -3.17 3.66 -3.58
CA GLU A 87 -3.39 4.36 -4.86
C GLU A 87 -2.25 5.34 -5.15
N GLN A 88 -1.81 6.09 -4.14
CA GLN A 88 -0.70 7.02 -4.30
C GLN A 88 0.64 6.29 -4.54
N LEU A 89 0.90 5.16 -3.87
CA LEU A 89 2.07 4.32 -4.18
C LEU A 89 2.01 3.78 -5.61
N LEU A 90 0.83 3.38 -6.08
CA LEU A 90 0.64 2.94 -7.46
C LEU A 90 0.91 4.07 -8.47
N GLU A 91 0.54 5.30 -8.16
CA GLU A 91 0.86 6.47 -9.01
C GLU A 91 2.36 6.72 -9.10
N TYR A 92 3.09 6.62 -7.98
CA TYR A 92 4.56 6.72 -7.99
C TYR A 92 5.18 5.66 -8.91
N LEU A 93 4.71 4.41 -8.83
CA LEU A 93 5.18 3.31 -9.70
C LEU A 93 4.81 3.49 -11.18
N LYS A 94 3.67 4.13 -11.48
CA LYS A 94 3.27 4.43 -12.87
C LYS A 94 4.17 5.48 -13.50
N LYS A 95 4.38 6.60 -12.81
CA LYS A 95 5.15 7.75 -13.33
C LYS A 95 6.59 7.38 -13.67
N ASP A 96 7.21 6.49 -12.89
CA ASP A 96 8.59 6.04 -13.13
C ASP A 96 8.71 4.98 -14.25
N ASN A 97 7.59 4.45 -14.76
CA ASN A 97 7.55 3.38 -15.77
C ASN A 97 7.01 3.90 -17.11
N GLU A 98 6.68 5.19 -17.18
CA GLU A 98 6.27 5.94 -18.39
C GLU A 98 7.42 6.83 -18.92
N ASP A 99 8.52 6.99 -18.16
CA ASP A 99 9.78 7.63 -18.56
C ASP A 99 10.80 6.59 -19.07
#